data_AF-A0A8H6TVS0-F1
#
_entry.id   AF-A0A8H6TVS0-F1
#
_cell.length_a   1.000
_cell.length_b   1.000
_cell.length_c   1.000
_cell.angle_alpha   90.00
_cell.angle_beta   90.00
_cell.angle_gamma   90.00
#
_symmetry.space_group_name_H-M   'P 1'
#
loop_
_entity.id
_entity.type
_entity.pdbx_description
1 polymer ?
#
loop_
_entity_poly.entity_id
_entity_poly.type
_entity_poly.pdbx_seq_one_letter_code
_entity_poly.pdbx_strand_id
1 'polypeptide(L)'
;MTLAGKPLLAGLFGGASPSATGSVTEFERALISRISALPEDCFAPLIPELLLGLAFSLETAFHYTTMEAVRHHLVERICAAEPTTSPVISAINTLLMVPAESVSDATLKSGVFGWAGVLPSTPVARLSIFRPGLLRLSENPSLLESGGSIYSLAEEARRLINYIDDPRPWLPTSKSDWLGLRSLDAITTAEEMSPFVRGLLEWLQDMNWPVSGGAWKHLARFPGLCVEPIREVLQSGDDESWEAYLLDFVADSVPIQLWQQMRPELERAAQQPSDDERDSGVDERAMDLLHRLDEWKDRPRRQPHCRGS
;
A
#
# COMPACT_ATOMS: atom_id res chain seq x y z
N MET A 1 -3.59 17.88 -21.61
CA MET A 1 -3.82 16.63 -20.86
C MET A 1 -4.82 15.80 -21.66
N THR A 2 -4.31 14.88 -22.44
CA THR A 2 -5.09 13.91 -23.22
C THR A 2 -4.42 12.58 -22.95
N LEU A 3 -5.16 11.59 -22.43
CA LEU A 3 -4.72 10.20 -22.28
C LEU A 3 -4.39 9.65 -23.68
N ALA A 4 -3.15 9.88 -24.13
CA ALA A 4 -2.67 9.53 -25.46
C ALA A 4 -1.49 8.54 -25.35
N GLY A 5 -1.72 7.42 -24.66
CA GLY A 5 -0.93 6.21 -24.83
C GLY A 5 -1.62 5.29 -25.85
N LYS A 6 -1.26 5.38 -27.13
CA LYS A 6 -1.71 4.43 -28.18
C LYS A 6 -0.55 4.19 -29.16
N PRO A 7 -0.25 2.93 -29.52
CA PRO A 7 -1.07 2.24 -30.53
C PRO A 7 -1.53 0.81 -30.19
N LEU A 8 -0.86 0.03 -29.33
CA LEU A 8 -1.21 -1.40 -29.14
C LEU A 8 -2.44 -1.62 -28.25
N LEU A 9 -2.60 -0.78 -27.21
CA LEU A 9 -3.80 -0.74 -26.39
C LEU A 9 -5.05 -0.44 -27.24
N ALA A 10 -4.96 0.38 -28.28
CA ALA A 10 -6.09 0.67 -29.17
C ALA A 10 -6.60 -0.55 -29.96
N GLY A 11 -5.66 -1.41 -30.39
CA GLY A 11 -5.96 -2.61 -31.19
C GLY A 11 -6.48 -3.77 -30.34
N LEU A 12 -6.02 -3.88 -29.08
CA LEU A 12 -6.68 -4.73 -28.10
C LEU A 12 -8.06 -4.12 -27.77
N PHE A 13 -8.18 -2.89 -27.29
CA PHE A 13 -9.44 -2.30 -26.79
C PHE A 13 -10.46 -1.85 -27.84
N GLY A 14 -10.93 -2.74 -28.73
CA GLY A 14 -12.00 -2.46 -29.69
C GLY A 14 -13.08 -1.54 -29.12
N GLY A 15 -13.02 -0.25 -29.47
CA GLY A 15 -13.97 0.80 -29.09
C GLY A 15 -14.07 1.17 -27.61
N ALA A 16 -13.50 0.43 -26.66
CA ALA A 16 -13.64 0.73 -25.23
C ALA A 16 -12.61 1.78 -24.77
N SER A 17 -12.91 3.04 -25.05
CA SER A 17 -12.47 4.11 -24.14
C SER A 17 -13.21 3.91 -22.81
N PRO A 18 -12.63 4.22 -21.63
CA PRO A 18 -13.43 4.40 -20.43
C PRO A 18 -14.44 5.53 -20.73
N SER A 19 -15.63 5.18 -21.21
CA SER A 19 -16.73 6.11 -21.32
C SER A 19 -17.15 6.49 -19.90
N ALA A 20 -17.66 7.71 -19.74
CA ALA A 20 -17.98 8.40 -18.48
C ALA A 20 -19.01 7.71 -17.55
N THR A 21 -19.26 6.40 -17.70
CA THR A 21 -20.27 5.61 -16.97
C THR A 21 -19.80 4.23 -16.51
N GLY A 22 -18.59 3.77 -16.86
CA GLY A 22 -18.06 2.46 -16.41
C GLY A 22 -17.06 2.59 -15.26
N SER A 23 -17.15 1.77 -14.22
CA SER A 23 -16.16 1.79 -13.13
C SER A 23 -14.84 1.17 -13.59
N VAL A 24 -13.70 1.66 -13.05
CA VAL A 24 -12.36 1.14 -13.40
C VAL A 24 -12.25 -0.38 -13.18
N THR A 25 -13.00 -0.91 -12.21
CA THR A 25 -13.12 -2.35 -11.96
C THR A 25 -13.70 -3.15 -13.13
N GLU A 26 -14.62 -2.59 -13.91
CA GLU A 26 -15.19 -3.27 -15.08
C GLU A 26 -14.18 -3.35 -16.23
N PHE A 27 -13.43 -2.28 -16.44
CA PHE A 27 -12.33 -2.24 -17.41
C PHE A 27 -11.24 -3.27 -17.08
N GLU A 28 -10.81 -3.34 -15.83
CA GLU A 28 -9.82 -4.33 -15.38
C GLU A 28 -10.30 -5.76 -15.59
N ARG A 29 -11.55 -6.07 -15.22
CA ARG A 29 -12.12 -7.41 -15.44
C ARG A 29 -12.13 -7.79 -16.92
N ALA A 30 -12.52 -6.87 -17.79
CA ALA A 30 -12.52 -7.11 -19.23
C ALA A 30 -11.10 -7.31 -19.78
N LEU A 31 -10.12 -6.54 -19.32
CA LEU A 31 -8.72 -6.71 -19.68
C LEU A 31 -8.17 -8.07 -19.22
N ILE A 32 -8.37 -8.42 -17.95
CA ILE A 32 -7.96 -9.71 -17.38
C ILE A 32 -8.55 -10.88 -18.14
N SER A 33 -9.86 -10.84 -18.44
CA SER A 33 -10.54 -11.90 -19.19
C SER A 33 -9.90 -12.15 -20.56
N ARG A 34 -9.25 -11.16 -21.17
CA ARG A 34 -8.65 -11.26 -22.50
C ARG A 34 -7.21 -11.73 -22.47
N ILE A 35 -6.45 -11.33 -21.45
CA ILE A 35 -5.03 -11.67 -21.35
C ILE A 35 -4.79 -12.98 -20.60
N SER A 36 -5.74 -13.43 -19.76
CA SER A 36 -5.57 -14.59 -18.89
C SER A 36 -5.28 -15.89 -19.64
N ALA A 37 -5.91 -16.09 -20.79
CA ALA A 37 -5.75 -17.30 -21.61
C ALA A 37 -4.59 -17.23 -22.62
N LEU A 38 -3.86 -16.11 -22.69
CA LEU A 38 -2.79 -15.96 -23.68
C LEU A 38 -1.59 -16.87 -23.35
N PRO A 39 -1.03 -17.58 -24.34
CA PRO A 39 0.27 -18.24 -24.21
C PRO A 39 1.38 -17.24 -23.85
N GLU A 40 2.47 -17.70 -23.24
CA GLU A 40 3.56 -16.81 -22.79
C GLU A 40 4.15 -15.98 -23.93
N ASP A 41 4.34 -16.56 -25.12
CA ASP A 41 4.87 -15.85 -26.30
C ASP A 41 3.95 -14.72 -26.79
N CYS A 42 2.64 -14.82 -26.54
CA CYS A 42 1.68 -13.78 -26.88
C CYS A 42 1.49 -12.77 -25.74
N PHE A 43 1.72 -13.18 -24.51
CA PHE A 43 1.56 -12.34 -23.32
C PHE A 43 2.79 -11.46 -23.08
N ALA A 44 4.00 -12.02 -23.20
CA ALA A 44 5.24 -11.33 -22.87
C ALA A 44 5.45 -10.00 -23.62
N PRO A 45 5.10 -9.88 -24.92
CA PRO A 45 5.17 -8.60 -25.62
C PRO A 45 4.26 -7.51 -25.06
N LEU A 46 3.23 -7.85 -24.28
CA LEU A 46 2.28 -6.90 -23.68
C LEU A 46 2.75 -6.36 -22.32
N ILE A 47 3.79 -6.95 -21.73
CA ILE A 47 4.27 -6.61 -20.40
C ILE A 47 4.65 -5.12 -20.29
N PRO A 48 5.38 -4.51 -21.26
CA PRO A 48 5.68 -3.09 -21.20
C PRO A 48 4.42 -2.22 -21.10
N GLU A 49 3.40 -2.45 -21.93
CA GLU A 49 2.19 -1.64 -21.86
C GLU A 49 1.40 -1.85 -20.56
N LEU A 50 1.37 -3.07 -20.03
CA LEU A 50 0.72 -3.37 -18.75
C LEU A 50 1.43 -2.67 -17.57
N LEU A 51 2.77 -2.69 -17.57
CA LEU A 51 3.59 -1.99 -16.57
C LEU A 51 3.44 -0.48 -16.67
N LEU A 52 3.35 0.07 -17.89
CA LEU A 52 3.10 1.49 -18.09
C LEU A 52 1.73 1.91 -17.55
N GLY A 53 0.71 1.07 -17.76
CA GLY A 53 -0.62 1.27 -17.16
C GLY A 53 -0.55 1.32 -15.63
N LEU A 54 0.17 0.37 -15.02
CA LEU A 54 0.42 0.36 -13.58
C LEU A 54 1.13 1.61 -13.10
N ALA A 55 2.16 2.06 -13.83
CA ALA A 55 2.95 3.24 -13.48
C ALA A 55 2.10 4.53 -13.43
N PHE A 56 1.18 4.72 -14.37
CA PHE A 56 0.30 5.90 -14.37
C PHE A 56 -0.76 5.86 -13.26
N SER A 57 -1.17 4.68 -12.80
CA SER A 57 -2.00 4.58 -11.59
C SER A 57 -1.28 5.12 -10.35
N LEU A 58 0.06 5.10 -10.32
CA LEU A 58 0.87 5.59 -9.19
C LEU A 58 0.88 7.11 -9.07
N GLU A 59 0.78 7.83 -10.19
CA GLU A 59 0.92 9.30 -10.22
C GLU A 59 -0.35 10.03 -9.74
N THR A 60 -1.48 9.33 -9.65
CA THR A 60 -2.78 9.91 -9.24
C THR A 60 -3.13 9.55 -7.80
N ALA A 61 -2.37 10.10 -6.86
CA ALA A 61 -2.47 9.84 -5.41
C ALA A 61 -3.80 10.23 -4.72
N PHE A 62 -4.85 10.61 -5.47
CA PHE A 62 -6.06 11.20 -4.89
C PHE A 62 -7.35 10.40 -5.12
N HIS A 63 -7.39 9.42 -6.04
CA HIS A 63 -8.59 8.60 -6.27
C HIS A 63 -8.18 7.16 -6.55
N TYR A 64 -8.39 6.29 -5.55
CA TYR A 64 -7.97 4.89 -5.53
C TYR A 64 -8.69 4.05 -6.60
N THR A 65 -8.15 4.05 -7.81
CA THR A 65 -8.40 2.99 -8.79
C THR A 65 -7.07 2.39 -9.20
N THR A 66 -6.50 1.62 -8.29
CA THR A 66 -5.33 0.79 -8.56
C THR A 66 -5.72 -0.28 -9.59
N MET A 67 -4.90 -0.46 -10.64
CA MET A 67 -4.96 -1.60 -11.56
C MET A 67 -4.61 -2.93 -10.85
N GLU A 68 -5.27 -3.20 -9.73
CA GLU A 68 -4.92 -4.25 -8.77
C GLU A 68 -5.13 -5.62 -9.39
N ALA A 69 -6.19 -5.83 -10.16
CA ALA A 69 -6.43 -7.10 -10.82
C ALA A 69 -5.33 -7.39 -11.86
N VAL A 70 -4.88 -6.37 -12.60
CA VAL A 70 -3.80 -6.47 -13.60
C VAL A 70 -2.47 -6.78 -12.93
N ARG A 71 -2.14 -6.08 -11.84
CA ARG A 71 -0.97 -6.39 -11.02
C ARG A 71 -1.00 -7.82 -10.51
N HIS A 72 -2.10 -8.24 -9.88
CA HIS A 72 -2.26 -9.58 -9.34
C HIS A 72 -2.04 -10.63 -10.42
N HIS A 73 -2.64 -10.43 -11.59
CA HIS A 73 -2.46 -11.31 -12.73
C HIS A 73 -1.00 -11.37 -13.20
N LEU A 74 -0.29 -10.24 -13.30
CA LEU A 74 1.14 -10.24 -13.64
C LEU A 74 1.97 -11.02 -12.62
N VAL A 75 1.69 -10.86 -11.33
CA VAL A 75 2.37 -11.62 -10.25
C VAL A 75 2.08 -13.11 -10.37
N GLU A 76 0.84 -13.51 -10.63
CA GLU A 76 0.49 -14.93 -10.86
C GLU A 76 1.25 -15.51 -12.05
N ARG A 77 1.33 -14.76 -13.17
CA ARG A 77 2.07 -15.18 -14.36
C ARG A 77 3.56 -15.36 -14.07
N ILE A 78 4.18 -14.44 -13.32
CA ILE A 78 5.58 -14.57 -12.87
C ILE A 78 5.75 -15.78 -11.95
N CYS A 79 4.80 -16.01 -11.05
CA CYS A 79 4.86 -17.14 -10.12
C CYS A 79 4.65 -18.50 -10.80
N ALA A 80 3.93 -18.53 -11.93
CA ALA A 80 3.71 -19.74 -12.73
C ALA A 80 4.83 -20.00 -13.75
N ALA A 81 5.53 -18.95 -14.19
CA ALA A 81 6.55 -19.01 -15.22
C ALA A 81 7.76 -19.91 -14.85
N GLU A 82 8.33 -20.54 -15.87
CA GLU A 82 9.61 -21.24 -15.77
C GLU A 82 10.75 -20.20 -15.62
N PRO A 83 11.57 -20.26 -14.55
CA PRO A 83 12.56 -19.22 -14.22
C PRO A 83 13.58 -18.83 -15.30
N THR A 84 13.98 -19.77 -16.15
CA THR A 84 15.11 -19.65 -17.07
C THR A 84 14.70 -19.51 -18.53
N THR A 85 13.53 -20.04 -18.88
CA THR A 85 13.08 -20.14 -20.28
C THR A 85 11.84 -19.33 -20.58
N SER A 86 11.14 -18.81 -19.56
CA SER A 86 9.90 -18.07 -19.77
C SER A 86 10.13 -16.72 -20.48
N PRO A 87 9.40 -16.45 -21.58
CA PRO A 87 9.34 -15.13 -22.20
C PRO A 87 8.87 -14.03 -21.23
N VAL A 88 8.01 -14.36 -20.26
CA VAL A 88 7.52 -13.41 -19.25
C VAL A 88 8.66 -12.93 -18.36
N ILE A 89 9.45 -13.87 -17.85
CA ILE A 89 10.63 -13.57 -17.04
C ILE A 89 11.66 -12.80 -17.86
N SER A 90 11.90 -13.24 -19.11
CA SER A 90 12.84 -12.59 -20.02
C SER A 90 12.46 -11.13 -20.27
N ALA A 91 11.20 -10.82 -20.54
CA ALA A 91 10.74 -9.46 -20.79
C ALA A 91 11.01 -8.52 -19.60
N ILE A 92 10.72 -8.97 -18.37
CA ILE A 92 10.97 -8.18 -17.15
C ILE A 92 12.48 -8.02 -16.92
N ASN A 93 13.26 -9.10 -17.06
CA ASN A 93 14.72 -9.03 -16.91
C ASN A 93 15.35 -8.08 -17.95
N THR A 94 14.91 -8.11 -19.21
CA THR A 94 15.39 -7.18 -20.24
C THR A 94 15.11 -5.73 -19.83
N LEU A 95 13.92 -5.43 -19.34
CA LEU A 95 13.58 -4.10 -18.82
C LEU A 95 14.52 -3.68 -17.67
N LEU A 96 14.79 -4.60 -16.75
CA LEU A 96 15.72 -4.39 -15.64
C LEU A 96 17.18 -4.39 -16.04
N MET A 97 17.56 -4.76 -17.26
CA MET A 97 18.95 -4.77 -17.74
C MET A 97 19.30 -3.56 -18.62
N VAL A 98 18.36 -3.01 -19.37
CA VAL A 98 18.59 -1.87 -20.27
C VAL A 98 18.46 -0.53 -19.53
N PRO A 99 19.46 0.38 -19.51
CA PRO A 99 19.32 1.72 -18.91
C PRO A 99 18.16 2.53 -19.45
N ALA A 100 17.51 3.32 -18.61
CA ALA A 100 16.46 4.25 -19.06
C ALA A 100 17.10 5.39 -19.87
N GLU A 101 16.65 5.56 -21.12
CA GLU A 101 17.13 6.64 -22.01
C GLU A 101 16.15 7.82 -22.05
N SER A 102 14.91 7.61 -21.62
CA SER A 102 13.86 8.62 -21.57
C SER A 102 13.07 8.57 -20.26
N VAL A 103 12.35 9.67 -19.94
CA VAL A 103 11.41 9.72 -18.82
C VAL A 103 10.35 8.61 -18.95
N SER A 104 9.90 8.33 -20.17
CA SER A 104 8.93 7.25 -20.42
C SER A 104 9.48 5.87 -20.03
N ASP A 105 10.77 5.61 -20.26
CA ASP A 105 11.39 4.33 -19.86
C ASP A 105 11.49 4.22 -18.34
N ALA A 106 11.83 5.33 -17.67
CA ALA A 106 11.87 5.39 -16.21
C ALA A 106 10.47 5.22 -15.59
N THR A 107 9.45 5.87 -16.16
CA THR A 107 8.04 5.68 -15.75
C THR A 107 7.60 4.24 -15.97
N LEU A 108 7.90 3.63 -17.12
CA LEU A 108 7.60 2.23 -17.37
C LEU A 108 8.19 1.31 -16.28
N LYS A 109 9.45 1.54 -15.90
CA LYS A 109 10.11 0.80 -14.82
C LYS A 109 9.50 1.06 -13.46
N SER A 110 8.92 2.24 -13.21
CA SER A 110 8.21 2.47 -11.95
C SER A 110 7.00 1.55 -11.79
N GLY A 111 6.38 1.05 -12.87
CA GLY A 111 5.35 0.00 -12.79
C GLY A 111 5.87 -1.34 -12.23
N VAL A 112 7.19 -1.59 -12.32
CA VAL A 112 7.84 -2.75 -11.73
C VAL A 112 8.02 -2.61 -10.21
N PHE A 113 8.34 -1.40 -9.75
CA PHE A 113 8.80 -1.12 -8.39
C PHE A 113 7.86 -0.28 -7.51
N GLY A 114 6.93 0.46 -8.09
CA GLY A 114 6.17 1.50 -7.41
C GLY A 114 5.12 0.97 -6.43
N TRP A 115 4.08 1.76 -6.16
CA TRP A 115 2.99 1.34 -5.26
C TRP A 115 2.43 0.00 -5.70
N ALA A 116 2.59 -1.02 -4.85
CA ALA A 116 2.22 -2.39 -5.19
C ALA A 116 2.82 -2.81 -6.56
N GLY A 117 4.08 -2.44 -6.81
CA GLY A 117 4.78 -2.85 -8.02
C GLY A 117 4.77 -4.38 -8.16
N VAL A 118 4.95 -4.84 -9.39
CA VAL A 118 4.92 -6.28 -9.69
C VAL A 118 5.98 -7.04 -8.88
N LEU A 119 7.22 -6.53 -8.80
CA LEU A 119 8.28 -7.18 -8.02
C LEU A 119 8.07 -7.04 -6.52
N PRO A 120 7.81 -5.84 -5.97
CA PRO A 120 7.39 -5.74 -4.59
C PRO A 120 6.21 -6.63 -4.27
N SER A 121 5.38 -7.13 -5.19
CA SER A 121 4.28 -8.06 -4.89
C SER A 121 4.63 -9.55 -5.06
N THR A 122 5.81 -9.87 -5.58
CA THR A 122 6.24 -11.24 -5.94
C THR A 122 6.85 -11.96 -4.72
N PRO A 123 6.56 -13.25 -4.47
CA PRO A 123 7.16 -14.00 -3.36
C PRO A 123 8.69 -14.01 -3.42
N VAL A 124 9.36 -13.98 -2.25
CA VAL A 124 10.82 -13.91 -2.14
C VAL A 124 11.53 -14.99 -2.96
N ALA A 125 11.01 -16.22 -2.94
CA ALA A 125 11.55 -17.35 -3.70
C ALA A 125 11.59 -17.11 -5.22
N ARG A 126 10.71 -16.25 -5.75
CA ARG A 126 10.67 -15.87 -7.17
C ARG A 126 11.45 -14.59 -7.46
N LEU A 127 11.66 -13.73 -6.47
CA LEU A 127 12.40 -12.47 -6.63
C LEU A 127 13.88 -12.68 -6.99
N SER A 128 14.50 -13.75 -6.51
CA SER A 128 15.90 -14.09 -6.79
C SER A 128 16.22 -14.22 -8.30
N ILE A 129 15.23 -14.57 -9.12
CA ILE A 129 15.34 -14.68 -10.58
C ILE A 129 15.70 -13.34 -11.23
N PHE A 130 15.27 -12.23 -10.62
CA PHE A 130 15.50 -10.88 -11.12
C PHE A 130 16.77 -10.24 -10.57
N ARG A 131 17.53 -10.95 -9.71
CA ARG A 131 18.75 -10.43 -9.07
C ARG A 131 19.75 -9.79 -10.05
N PRO A 132 20.06 -10.36 -11.25
CA PRO A 132 20.97 -9.71 -12.18
C PRO A 132 20.51 -8.32 -12.64
N GLY A 133 19.22 -8.19 -12.96
CA GLY A 133 18.62 -6.92 -13.36
C GLY A 133 18.57 -5.92 -12.21
N LEU A 134 18.24 -6.39 -11.00
CA LEU A 134 18.28 -5.57 -9.79
C LEU A 134 19.69 -5.04 -9.50
N LEU A 135 20.72 -5.90 -9.60
CA LEU A 135 22.12 -5.50 -9.39
C LEU A 135 22.56 -4.44 -10.39
N ARG A 136 22.22 -4.63 -11.68
CA ARG A 136 22.48 -3.62 -12.72
C ARG A 136 21.86 -2.28 -12.34
N LEU A 137 20.57 -2.29 -11.99
CA LEU A 137 19.83 -1.07 -11.64
C LEU A 137 20.36 -0.40 -10.36
N SER A 138 20.82 -1.17 -9.37
CA SER A 138 21.38 -0.61 -8.14
C SER A 138 22.79 -0.06 -8.30
N GLU A 139 23.65 -0.75 -9.04
CA GLU A 139 25.10 -0.44 -9.12
C GLU A 139 25.42 0.52 -10.26
N ASN A 140 24.69 0.43 -11.36
CA ASN A 140 24.92 1.21 -12.58
C ASN A 140 23.62 1.86 -13.11
N PRO A 141 22.92 2.67 -12.30
CA PRO A 141 21.72 3.37 -12.76
C PRO A 141 22.07 4.49 -13.74
N SER A 142 21.19 4.73 -14.72
CA SER A 142 21.15 5.99 -15.46
C SER A 142 20.78 7.17 -14.56
N LEU A 143 20.98 8.41 -15.04
CA LEU A 143 20.54 9.62 -14.33
C LEU A 143 19.03 9.61 -14.04
N LEU A 144 18.24 9.09 -14.99
CA LEU A 144 16.78 9.00 -14.87
C LEU A 144 16.35 7.95 -13.82
N GLU A 145 17.09 6.85 -13.71
CA GLU A 145 16.84 5.80 -12.71
C GLU A 145 17.33 6.20 -11.30
N SER A 146 18.27 7.14 -11.20
CA SER A 146 18.89 7.56 -9.94
C SER A 146 18.06 8.56 -9.14
N GLY A 147 17.27 9.43 -9.79
CA GLY A 147 16.48 10.44 -9.06
C GLY A 147 15.81 11.54 -9.91
N GLY A 148 15.33 11.22 -11.12
CA GLY A 148 14.64 12.19 -11.99
C GLY A 148 13.16 12.43 -11.67
N SER A 149 12.58 11.70 -10.71
CA SER A 149 11.18 11.77 -10.28
C SER A 149 11.08 11.47 -8.77
N ILE A 150 9.87 11.55 -8.21
CA ILE A 150 9.46 11.38 -6.79
C ILE A 150 10.00 10.06 -6.14
N TYR A 151 10.62 9.18 -6.91
CA TYR A 151 11.07 7.85 -6.52
C TYR A 151 12.37 7.44 -7.23
N SER A 152 13.36 6.92 -6.47
CA SER A 152 14.63 6.42 -7.03
C SER A 152 14.53 4.92 -7.31
N LEU A 153 14.56 4.54 -8.59
CA LEU A 153 14.50 3.13 -9.00
C LEU A 153 15.74 2.35 -8.52
N ALA A 154 16.89 3.02 -8.44
CA ALA A 154 18.13 2.43 -7.93
C ALA A 154 18.07 2.12 -6.42
N GLU A 155 17.39 2.96 -5.63
CA GLU A 155 17.17 2.69 -4.20
C GLU A 155 16.23 1.49 -4.01
N GLU A 156 15.15 1.40 -4.78
CA GLU A 156 14.24 0.26 -4.70
C GLU A 156 14.86 -1.06 -5.12
N ALA A 157 15.72 -1.04 -6.13
CA ALA A 157 16.49 -2.22 -6.51
C ALA A 157 17.37 -2.69 -5.34
N ARG A 158 18.03 -1.77 -4.62
CA ARG A 158 18.82 -2.08 -3.42
C ARG A 158 17.95 -2.65 -2.30
N ARG A 159 16.80 -2.05 -2.04
CA ARG A 159 15.83 -2.55 -1.04
C ARG A 159 15.36 -3.97 -1.37
N LEU A 160 15.03 -4.25 -2.63
CA LEU A 160 14.64 -5.60 -3.06
C LEU A 160 15.78 -6.61 -2.96
N ILE A 161 17.02 -6.23 -3.30
CA ILE A 161 18.19 -7.11 -3.12
C ILE A 161 18.36 -7.45 -1.64
N ASN A 162 18.32 -6.45 -0.77
CA ASN A 162 18.42 -6.67 0.68
C ASN A 162 17.29 -7.58 1.17
N TYR A 163 16.06 -7.40 0.68
CA TYR A 163 14.93 -8.26 1.04
C TYR A 163 15.06 -9.70 0.54
N ILE A 164 15.66 -9.90 -0.63
CA ILE A 164 15.99 -11.24 -1.15
C ILE A 164 16.99 -11.94 -0.22
N ASP A 165 18.00 -11.22 0.26
CA ASP A 165 19.05 -11.76 1.12
C ASP A 165 18.59 -11.96 2.56
N ASP A 166 17.74 -11.08 3.05
CA ASP A 166 17.26 -11.05 4.42
C ASP A 166 15.79 -10.61 4.46
N PRO A 167 14.82 -11.54 4.38
CA PRO A 167 13.40 -11.22 4.29
C PRO A 167 12.78 -10.83 5.64
N ARG A 168 13.57 -10.38 6.61
CA ARG A 168 13.06 -9.93 7.91
C ARG A 168 12.24 -8.64 7.74
N PRO A 169 11.15 -8.45 8.49
CA PRO A 169 10.37 -7.22 8.42
C PRO A 169 11.14 -5.98 8.91
N TRP A 170 10.89 -4.82 8.28
CA TRP A 170 11.38 -3.50 8.73
C TRP A 170 10.29 -2.43 8.63
N LEU A 171 10.45 -1.36 9.38
CA LEU A 171 9.62 -0.16 9.25
C LEU A 171 9.90 0.55 7.93
N PRO A 172 8.89 1.15 7.26
CA PRO A 172 9.15 2.02 6.13
C PRO A 172 10.17 3.10 6.50
N THR A 173 11.12 3.38 5.59
CA THR A 173 12.19 4.36 5.79
C THR A 173 11.95 5.67 5.03
N SER A 174 10.92 5.71 4.18
CA SER A 174 10.46 6.88 3.46
C SER A 174 8.96 6.77 3.20
N LYS A 175 8.30 7.91 2.90
CA LYS A 175 6.87 7.97 2.52
C LYS A 175 6.48 7.13 1.29
N SER A 176 7.46 6.53 0.64
CA SER A 176 7.36 5.71 -0.57
C SER A 176 7.97 4.31 -0.39
N ASP A 177 8.42 3.95 0.81
CA ASP A 177 9.01 2.64 1.11
C ASP A 177 7.93 1.56 1.28
N TRP A 178 7.38 1.15 0.13
CA TRP A 178 6.36 0.12 0.05
C TRP A 178 6.86 -1.28 0.38
N LEU A 179 8.14 -1.54 0.12
CA LEU A 179 8.71 -2.84 0.44
C LEU A 179 8.83 -3.01 1.96
N GLY A 180 9.14 -1.94 2.70
CA GLY A 180 9.05 -1.91 4.16
C GLY A 180 7.67 -2.31 4.65
N LEU A 181 6.60 -1.68 4.12
CA LEU A 181 5.23 -2.07 4.47
C LEU A 181 4.95 -3.54 4.18
N ARG A 182 5.25 -4.01 2.96
CA ARG A 182 4.99 -5.41 2.60
C ARG A 182 5.79 -6.39 3.45
N SER A 183 7.01 -6.05 3.85
CA SER A 183 7.81 -6.94 4.68
C SER A 183 7.07 -7.33 5.97
N LEU A 184 6.17 -6.46 6.46
CA LEU A 184 5.30 -6.67 7.62
C LEU A 184 4.12 -7.63 7.34
N ASP A 185 3.89 -8.07 6.11
CA ASP A 185 2.94 -9.15 5.79
C ASP A 185 3.38 -10.48 6.42
N ALA A 186 4.70 -10.67 6.62
CA ALA A 186 5.26 -11.86 7.25
C ALA A 186 4.97 -11.93 8.75
N ILE A 187 4.65 -10.80 9.39
CA ILE A 187 4.26 -10.74 10.81
C ILE A 187 2.89 -11.36 10.96
N THR A 188 2.72 -12.34 11.85
CA THR A 188 1.43 -13.01 12.06
C THR A 188 0.93 -12.94 13.49
N THR A 189 1.78 -12.59 14.45
CA THR A 189 1.41 -12.47 15.86
C THR A 189 1.54 -11.05 16.40
N ALA A 190 0.88 -10.79 17.54
CA ALA A 190 0.95 -9.51 18.21
C ALA A 190 2.36 -9.23 18.79
N GLU A 191 3.04 -10.28 19.27
CA GLU A 191 4.40 -10.19 19.81
C GLU A 191 5.40 -9.75 18.74
N GLU A 192 5.27 -10.29 17.52
CA GLU A 192 6.07 -9.91 16.37
C GLU A 192 5.79 -8.48 15.90
N MET A 193 4.53 -8.03 15.97
CA MET A 193 4.14 -6.67 15.55
C MET A 193 4.56 -5.60 16.56
N SER A 194 4.58 -5.92 17.86
CA SER A 194 4.80 -4.96 18.95
C SER A 194 5.97 -3.97 18.73
N PRO A 195 7.17 -4.38 18.26
CA PRO A 195 8.28 -3.46 18.01
C PRO A 195 8.04 -2.42 16.92
N PHE A 196 7.08 -2.66 16.02
CA PHE A 196 6.80 -1.83 14.85
C PHE A 196 5.68 -0.82 15.09
N VAL A 197 4.84 -1.02 16.09
CA VAL A 197 3.58 -0.25 16.27
C VAL A 197 3.82 1.25 16.34
N ARG A 198 4.78 1.71 17.14
CA ARG A 198 5.05 3.15 17.30
C ARG A 198 5.51 3.78 15.99
N GLY A 199 6.50 3.17 15.34
CA GLY A 199 6.99 3.67 14.05
C GLY A 199 5.96 3.59 12.93
N LEU A 200 5.01 2.65 13.00
CA LEU A 200 3.88 2.60 12.07
C LEU A 200 2.86 3.71 12.33
N LEU A 201 2.60 4.06 13.59
CA LEU A 201 1.71 5.17 13.93
C LEU A 201 2.26 6.52 13.43
N GLU A 202 3.58 6.71 13.42
CA GLU A 202 4.21 7.92 12.85
C GLU A 202 3.86 8.10 11.36
N TRP A 203 3.68 7.01 10.60
CA TRP A 203 3.25 7.08 9.20
C TRP A 203 1.78 7.51 9.02
N LEU A 204 1.04 7.72 10.12
CA LEU A 204 -0.31 8.28 10.11
C LEU A 204 -0.36 9.79 10.40
N GLN A 205 0.79 10.45 10.59
CA GLN A 205 0.86 11.91 10.76
C GLN A 205 0.30 12.68 9.54
N ASP A 206 0.49 12.12 8.34
CA ASP A 206 -0.06 12.69 7.11
C ASP A 206 -0.66 11.58 6.25
N MET A 207 -1.99 11.55 6.20
CA MET A 207 -2.73 10.57 5.41
C MET A 207 -2.50 10.71 3.90
N ASN A 208 -1.89 11.81 3.42
CA ASN A 208 -1.45 11.95 2.03
C ASN A 208 -0.15 11.20 1.73
N TRP A 209 0.59 10.75 2.74
CA TRP A 209 1.76 9.91 2.51
C TRP A 209 1.34 8.59 1.88
N PRO A 210 1.97 8.17 0.77
CA PRO A 210 1.59 6.92 0.11
C PRO A 210 1.53 5.74 1.09
N VAL A 211 2.52 5.59 1.98
CA VAL A 211 2.58 4.50 2.96
C VAL A 211 1.51 4.53 4.06
N SER A 212 0.78 5.63 4.27
CA SER A 212 -0.16 5.81 5.40
C SER A 212 -1.26 4.73 5.41
N GLY A 213 -1.90 4.50 4.26
CA GLY A 213 -2.97 3.50 4.14
C GLY A 213 -2.47 2.06 4.33
N GLY A 214 -1.22 1.78 4.02
CA GLY A 214 -0.59 0.50 4.33
C GLY A 214 -0.30 0.34 5.82
N ALA A 215 0.29 1.37 6.43
CA ALA A 215 0.55 1.39 7.88
C ALA A 215 -0.75 1.20 8.67
N TRP A 216 -1.82 1.90 8.29
CA TRP A 216 -3.16 1.74 8.86
C TRP A 216 -3.63 0.28 8.82
N LYS A 217 -3.54 -0.38 7.66
CA LYS A 217 -3.95 -1.78 7.49
C LYS A 217 -3.14 -2.73 8.38
N HIS A 218 -1.83 -2.51 8.51
CA HIS A 218 -1.00 -3.35 9.39
C HIS A 218 -1.33 -3.15 10.86
N LEU A 219 -1.53 -1.90 11.30
CA LEU A 219 -1.95 -1.57 12.66
C LEU A 219 -3.32 -2.16 12.99
N ALA A 220 -4.27 -2.08 12.07
CA ALA A 220 -5.64 -2.60 12.23
C ALA A 220 -5.72 -4.13 12.38
N ARG A 221 -4.67 -4.88 12.04
CA ARG A 221 -4.57 -6.33 12.31
C ARG A 221 -4.35 -6.63 13.80
N PHE A 222 -3.76 -5.69 14.53
CA PHE A 222 -3.41 -5.81 15.94
C PHE A 222 -3.84 -4.56 16.74
N PRO A 223 -5.12 -4.17 16.69
CA PRO A 223 -5.57 -2.87 17.15
C PRO A 223 -5.36 -2.67 18.67
N GLY A 224 -5.35 -3.74 19.45
CA GLY A 224 -5.08 -3.67 20.89
C GLY A 224 -3.68 -3.18 21.24
N LEU A 225 -2.68 -3.39 20.37
CA LEU A 225 -1.32 -2.88 20.59
C LEU A 225 -1.23 -1.37 20.39
N CYS A 226 -2.19 -0.77 19.67
CA CYS A 226 -2.17 0.64 19.31
C CYS A 226 -2.69 1.54 20.44
N VAL A 227 -3.46 0.98 21.40
CA VAL A 227 -4.16 1.74 22.45
C VAL A 227 -3.19 2.56 23.29
N GLU A 228 -2.15 1.93 23.83
CA GLU A 228 -1.18 2.63 24.70
C GLU A 228 -0.36 3.67 23.93
N PRO A 229 0.27 3.36 22.77
CA PRO A 229 0.96 4.37 21.99
C PRO A 229 0.08 5.55 21.54
N ILE A 230 -1.17 5.30 21.14
CA ILE A 230 -2.10 6.38 20.79
C ILE A 230 -2.40 7.25 22.01
N ARG A 231 -2.62 6.63 23.18
CA ARG A 231 -2.82 7.36 24.42
C ARG A 231 -1.66 8.30 24.73
N GLU A 232 -0.43 7.84 24.55
CA GLU A 232 0.76 8.66 24.78
C GLU A 232 0.84 9.85 23.80
N VAL A 233 0.45 9.69 22.54
CA VAL A 233 0.39 10.80 21.56
C VAL A 233 -0.68 11.82 21.99
N LEU A 234 -1.89 11.37 22.32
CA LEU A 234 -2.98 12.23 22.81
C LEU A 234 -2.65 12.94 24.14
N GLN A 235 -1.70 12.40 24.92
CA GLN A 235 -1.23 13.04 26.15
C GLN A 235 -0.17 14.10 25.88
N SER A 236 0.64 13.96 24.82
CA SER A 236 1.72 14.89 24.53
C SER A 236 1.18 16.19 23.93
N GLY A 237 0.14 16.12 23.09
CA GLY A 237 -0.52 17.31 22.56
C GLY A 237 0.30 18.05 21.49
N ASP A 238 1.25 17.37 20.84
CA ASP A 238 2.29 18.02 20.01
C ASP A 238 1.93 18.13 18.52
N ASP A 239 0.98 17.33 18.02
CA ASP A 239 0.60 17.25 16.61
C ASP A 239 -0.90 16.92 16.49
N GLU A 240 -1.71 17.96 16.51
CA GLU A 240 -3.18 17.92 16.44
C GLU A 240 -3.73 17.21 15.18
N SER A 241 -3.07 17.38 14.04
CA SER A 241 -3.42 16.72 12.78
C SER A 241 -3.21 15.21 12.90
N TRP A 242 -2.09 14.79 13.48
CA TRP A 242 -1.84 13.39 13.79
C TRP A 242 -2.87 12.84 14.79
N GLU A 243 -3.16 13.58 15.86
CA GLU A 243 -4.19 13.20 16.83
C GLU A 243 -5.55 12.95 16.16
N ALA A 244 -5.99 13.86 15.28
CA ALA A 244 -7.23 13.69 14.55
C ALA A 244 -7.25 12.37 13.74
N TYR A 245 -6.17 12.06 13.02
CA TYR A 245 -6.06 10.79 12.29
C TYR A 245 -5.98 9.56 13.19
N LEU A 246 -5.36 9.66 14.37
CA LEU A 246 -5.34 8.58 15.35
C LEU A 246 -6.74 8.33 15.94
N LEU A 247 -7.52 9.38 16.18
CA LEU A 247 -8.92 9.22 16.62
C LEU A 247 -9.79 8.59 15.53
N ASP A 248 -9.59 8.96 14.26
CA ASP A 248 -10.23 8.29 13.12
C ASP A 248 -9.82 6.79 13.08
N PHE A 249 -8.55 6.46 13.32
CA PHE A 249 -8.09 5.07 13.42
C PHE A 249 -8.76 4.31 14.57
N VAL A 250 -8.89 4.94 15.73
CA VAL A 250 -9.60 4.36 16.88
C VAL A 250 -11.05 4.06 16.55
N ALA A 251 -11.73 5.02 15.91
CA ALA A 251 -13.14 4.91 15.51
C ALA A 251 -13.40 3.73 14.57
N ASP A 252 -12.49 3.49 13.63
CA ASP A 252 -12.64 2.52 12.55
C ASP A 252 -12.10 1.13 12.89
N SER A 253 -10.98 1.07 13.62
CA SER A 253 -10.16 -0.15 13.72
C SER A 253 -10.02 -0.71 15.14
N VAL A 254 -10.19 0.12 16.17
CA VAL A 254 -10.01 -0.33 17.56
C VAL A 254 -11.34 -0.83 18.14
N PRO A 255 -11.40 -2.05 18.71
CA PRO A 255 -12.60 -2.54 19.38
C PRO A 255 -13.05 -1.60 20.50
N ILE A 256 -14.33 -1.22 20.50
CA ILE A 256 -14.91 -0.24 21.44
C ILE A 256 -14.70 -0.57 22.92
N GLN A 257 -14.53 -1.85 23.26
CA GLN A 257 -14.21 -2.31 24.61
C GLN A 257 -12.88 -1.76 25.12
N LEU A 258 -11.93 -1.50 24.21
CA LEU A 258 -10.60 -1.01 24.55
C LEU A 258 -10.55 0.52 24.67
N TRP A 259 -11.54 1.23 24.13
CA TRP A 259 -11.58 2.71 24.18
C TRP A 259 -11.65 3.24 25.62
N GLN A 260 -12.19 2.45 26.55
CA GLN A 260 -12.21 2.78 27.97
C GLN A 260 -10.82 3.11 28.53
N GLN A 261 -9.76 2.54 27.96
CA GLN A 261 -8.38 2.78 28.40
C GLN A 261 -7.84 4.15 27.98
N MET A 262 -8.48 4.81 27.00
CA MET A 262 -8.16 6.14 26.48
C MET A 262 -9.18 7.20 26.96
N ARG A 263 -10.15 6.82 27.81
CA ARG A 263 -11.23 7.72 28.24
C ARG A 263 -10.72 9.04 28.84
N PRO A 264 -9.70 9.05 29.73
CA PRO A 264 -9.19 10.30 30.30
C PRO A 264 -8.70 11.28 29.22
N GLU A 265 -7.98 10.79 28.22
CA GLU A 265 -7.43 11.58 27.12
C GLU A 265 -8.55 12.09 26.21
N LEU A 266 -9.54 11.24 25.90
CA LEU A 266 -10.72 11.62 25.13
C LEU A 266 -11.55 12.70 25.86
N GLU A 267 -11.72 12.60 27.18
CA GLU A 267 -12.42 13.62 27.97
C GLU A 267 -11.68 14.95 27.97
N ARG A 268 -10.35 14.91 28.10
CA ARG A 268 -9.48 16.09 28.02
C ARG A 268 -9.61 16.77 26.65
N ALA A 269 -9.49 16.02 25.56
CA ALA A 269 -9.64 16.51 24.19
C ALA A 269 -11.04 17.09 23.93
N ALA A 270 -12.09 16.43 24.40
CA ALA A 270 -13.46 16.87 24.15
C ALA A 270 -13.87 18.10 24.98
N GLN A 271 -13.35 18.25 26.21
CA GLN A 271 -13.82 19.28 27.15
C GLN A 271 -12.87 20.47 27.29
N GLN A 272 -11.57 20.24 27.10
CA GLN A 272 -10.52 21.25 27.24
C GLN A 272 -9.55 21.20 26.05
N PRO A 273 -10.03 21.28 24.81
CA PRO A 273 -9.13 21.29 23.66
C PRO A 273 -8.31 22.59 23.62
N SER A 274 -7.09 22.48 23.12
CA SER A 274 -6.31 23.62 22.65
C SER A 274 -6.99 24.30 21.46
N ASP A 275 -6.54 25.49 21.08
CA ASP A 275 -7.09 26.17 19.91
C ASP A 275 -6.75 25.39 18.62
N ASP A 276 -5.54 24.84 18.51
CA ASP A 276 -5.13 24.05 17.34
C ASP A 276 -5.88 22.70 17.26
N GLU A 277 -6.20 22.08 18.40
CA GLU A 277 -7.05 20.87 18.45
C GLU A 277 -8.48 21.14 17.99
N ARG A 278 -9.04 22.32 18.28
CA ARG A 278 -10.35 22.72 17.74
C ARG A 278 -10.27 22.92 16.23
N ASP A 279 -9.22 23.58 15.75
CA ASP A 279 -9.05 23.85 14.32
C ASP A 279 -8.89 22.55 13.50
N SER A 280 -8.24 21.53 14.08
CA SER A 280 -8.09 20.19 13.50
C SER A 280 -9.30 19.25 13.76
N GLY A 281 -10.27 19.67 14.58
CA GLY A 281 -11.47 18.91 14.92
C GLY A 281 -11.19 17.65 15.77
N VAL A 282 -10.18 17.71 16.64
CA VAL A 282 -9.83 16.64 17.58
C VAL A 282 -10.91 16.52 18.66
N ASP A 283 -11.45 17.64 19.12
CA ASP A 283 -12.50 17.72 20.15
C ASP A 283 -13.81 17.08 19.69
N GLU A 284 -14.24 17.36 18.46
CA GLU A 284 -15.45 16.77 17.87
C GLU A 284 -15.33 15.24 17.76
N ARG A 285 -14.18 14.74 17.29
CA ARG A 285 -13.90 13.29 17.19
C ARG A 285 -13.86 12.63 18.56
N ALA A 286 -13.19 13.25 19.53
CA ALA A 286 -13.12 12.73 20.88
C ALA A 286 -14.50 12.63 21.53
N MET A 287 -15.36 13.65 21.31
CA MET A 287 -16.74 13.64 21.78
C MET A 287 -17.58 12.53 21.14
N ASP A 288 -17.46 12.30 19.82
CA ASP A 288 -18.14 11.20 19.14
C ASP A 288 -17.75 9.84 19.72
N LEU A 289 -16.45 9.61 19.93
CA LEU A 289 -15.94 8.38 20.52
C LEU A 289 -16.48 8.15 21.93
N LEU A 290 -16.54 9.19 22.76
CA LEU A 290 -17.11 9.13 24.11
C LEU A 290 -18.60 8.79 24.09
N HIS A 291 -19.40 9.44 23.24
CA HIS A 291 -20.82 9.14 23.10
C HIS A 291 -21.04 7.68 22.68
N ARG A 292 -20.33 7.21 21.66
CA ARG A 292 -20.41 5.82 21.20
C ARG A 292 -20.01 4.83 22.29
N LEU A 293 -18.97 5.14 23.07
CA LEU A 293 -18.52 4.32 24.19
C LEU A 293 -19.59 4.21 25.28
N ASP A 294 -20.24 5.31 25.64
CA ASP A 294 -21.27 5.33 26.67
C ASP A 294 -22.54 4.61 26.20
N GLU A 295 -22.98 4.84 24.95
CA GLU A 295 -24.05 4.05 24.33
C GLU A 295 -23.74 2.54 24.34
N TRP A 296 -22.50 2.16 24.08
CA TRP A 296 -22.09 0.75 24.09
C TRP A 296 -22.17 0.14 25.50
N LYS A 297 -21.81 0.89 26.54
CA LYS A 297 -21.91 0.42 27.94
C LYS A 297 -23.35 0.25 28.40
N ASP A 298 -24.24 1.12 27.95
CA ASP A 298 -25.65 1.11 28.34
C ASP A 298 -26.46 0.02 27.62
N ARG A 299 -25.89 -0.64 26.60
CA ARG A 299 -26.55 -1.76 25.91
C ARG A 299 -26.79 -2.93 26.87
N PRO A 300 -28.04 -3.42 27.02
CA PRO A 300 -28.35 -4.55 27.87
C PRO A 300 -27.62 -5.80 27.37
N ARG A 301 -26.74 -6.37 28.20
CA ARG A 301 -26.05 -7.63 27.90
C ARG A 301 -27.09 -8.75 27.94
N ARG A 302 -27.38 -9.38 26.78
CA ARG A 302 -28.28 -10.54 26.72
C ARG A 302 -27.76 -11.62 27.69
N GLN A 303 -28.54 -11.93 28.73
CA GLN A 303 -28.24 -13.07 29.59
C GLN A 303 -28.32 -14.34 28.74
N PRO A 304 -27.34 -15.26 28.83
CA PRO A 304 -27.48 -16.56 28.21
C PRO A 304 -28.72 -17.22 28.82
N HIS A 305 -29.70 -17.55 27.98
CA HIS A 305 -30.85 -18.34 28.40
C HIS A 305 -30.31 -19.68 28.92
N CYS A 306 -30.32 -19.86 30.24
CA CYS A 306 -30.22 -21.17 30.85
C CYS A 306 -31.35 -22.02 30.27
N ARG A 307 -31.02 -22.94 29.37
CA ARG A 307 -31.95 -24.01 28.99
C ARG A 307 -32.12 -24.86 30.24
N GLY A 308 -33.27 -24.70 30.90
CA GLY A 308 -33.69 -25.51 32.03
C GLY A 308 -33.67 -26.98 31.66
N SER A 309 -33.20 -27.76 32.64
CA SER A 309 -33.03 -29.21 32.68
C SER A 309 -34.28 -30.01 32.33
#